data_AF-A0A9D1X313-F1
#
_entry.id   AF-A0A9D1X313-F1
#
_cell.length_a   1.000
_cell.length_b   1.000
_cell.length_c   1.000
_cell.angle_alpha   90.00
_cell.angle_beta   90.00
_cell.angle_gamma   90.00
#
_symmetry.space_group_name_H-M   'P 1'
#
loop_
_entity.id
_entity.type
_entity.pdbx_description
1 polymer ?
#
loop_
_entity_poly.entity_id
_entity_poly.type
_entity_poly.pdbx_seq_one_letter_code
_entity_poly.pdbx_strand_id
1 'polypeptide(L)' 'MKKRFNVTGICYPEDNYMVDLSGRLQQTADYVDEGKYFVINRARQYGKSTILWALKEYLKEKYIVISMSFQEMSYADF' A
#
# COMPACT_ATOMS: atom_id res chain seq x y z
N MET A 1 19.70 3.47 -14.50
CA MET A 1 20.00 2.10 -14.01
C MET A 1 19.00 1.12 -14.61
N LYS A 2 19.36 -0.17 -14.76
CA LYS A 2 18.42 -1.20 -15.20
C LYS A 2 17.51 -1.60 -14.03
N LYS A 3 16.20 -1.74 -14.28
CA LYS A 3 15.23 -2.22 -13.27
C LYS A 3 15.61 -3.62 -12.76
N ARG A 4 15.23 -3.93 -11.51
CA ARG A 4 15.48 -5.22 -10.85
C ARG A 4 14.22 -5.82 -10.24
N PHE A 5 14.19 -7.13 -10.07
CA PHE A 5 13.16 -7.77 -9.24
C PHE A 5 13.43 -7.48 -7.77
N ASN A 6 12.39 -7.17 -7.03
CA ASN A 6 12.45 -6.97 -5.58
C ASN A 6 11.50 -7.95 -4.88
N VAL A 7 12.01 -8.64 -3.86
CA VAL A 7 11.29 -9.66 -3.09
C VAL A 7 11.18 -9.31 -1.61
N THR A 8 11.74 -8.18 -1.19
CA THR A 8 11.70 -7.69 0.19
C THR A 8 11.33 -6.20 0.23
N GLY A 9 10.43 -5.83 1.15
CA GLY A 9 10.04 -4.43 1.33
C GLY A 9 9.12 -3.89 0.22
N ILE A 10 9.14 -2.57 0.06
CA ILE A 10 8.32 -1.83 -0.92
C ILE A 10 8.98 -1.88 -2.30
N CYS A 11 8.18 -1.99 -3.35
CA CYS A 11 8.67 -1.85 -4.73
C CYS A 11 8.41 -0.43 -5.26
N TYR A 12 9.41 0.16 -5.90
CA TYR A 12 9.33 1.47 -6.54
C TYR A 12 9.35 1.32 -8.07
N PRO A 13 8.42 1.95 -8.83
CA PRO A 13 8.33 1.77 -10.28
C PRO A 13 9.60 2.17 -11.05
N GLU A 14 10.34 3.15 -10.57
CA GLU A 14 11.61 3.63 -11.12
C GLU A 14 12.73 2.58 -11.02
N ASP A 15 12.73 1.79 -9.94
CA ASP A 15 13.81 0.85 -9.62
C ASP A 15 13.44 -0.62 -9.90
N ASN A 16 12.15 -0.94 -9.90
CA ASN A 16 11.69 -2.32 -9.83
C ASN A 16 10.76 -2.71 -10.99
N TYR A 17 10.86 -3.97 -11.41
CA TYR A 17 9.84 -4.57 -12.28
C TYR A 17 8.55 -4.71 -11.48
N MET A 18 7.50 -4.05 -11.95
CA MET A 18 6.20 -4.01 -11.29
C MET A 18 5.09 -4.35 -12.28
N VAL A 19 4.07 -5.04 -11.77
CA VAL A 19 2.80 -5.17 -12.47
C VAL A 19 2.05 -3.84 -12.40
N ASP A 20 1.14 -3.62 -13.34
CA ASP A 20 0.25 -2.48 -13.27
C ASP A 20 -0.69 -2.61 -12.06
N LEU A 21 -0.78 -1.54 -11.27
CA LEU A 21 -1.62 -1.45 -10.08
C LEU A 21 -2.85 -0.55 -10.30
N SER A 22 -2.93 0.16 -11.43
CA SER A 22 -3.94 1.19 -11.73
C SER A 22 -5.36 0.76 -11.37
N GLY A 23 -5.82 -0.39 -11.87
CA GLY A 23 -7.17 -0.88 -11.61
C GLY A 23 -7.45 -1.19 -10.14
N ARG A 24 -6.46 -1.71 -9.40
CA ARG A 24 -6.62 -1.99 -7.95
C ARG A 24 -6.65 -0.70 -7.14
N LEU A 25 -5.85 0.29 -7.54
CA LEU A 25 -5.82 1.60 -6.90
C LEU A 25 -7.13 2.33 -7.11
N GLN A 26 -7.65 2.34 -8.34
CA GLN A 26 -8.96 2.93 -8.65
C GLN A 26 -10.06 2.30 -7.80
N GLN A 27 -10.19 0.96 -7.82
CA GLN A 27 -11.21 0.27 -7.03
C GLN A 27 -11.13 0.59 -5.54
N THR A 28 -9.91 0.70 -4.99
CA THR A 28 -9.71 1.02 -3.58
C THR A 28 -10.01 2.49 -3.28
N ALA A 29 -9.67 3.40 -4.21
CA ALA A 29 -10.02 4.81 -4.12
C ALA A 29 -11.53 5.03 -4.15
N ASP A 30 -12.27 4.26 -4.95
CA ASP A 30 -13.74 4.32 -4.99
C ASP A 30 -14.33 4.00 -3.60
N TYR A 31 -13.76 3.02 -2.88
CA TYR A 31 -14.17 2.74 -1.49
C TYR A 31 -13.87 3.91 -0.54
N VAL A 32 -12.76 4.63 -0.74
CA VAL A 32 -12.44 5.82 0.06
C VAL A 32 -13.43 6.95 -0.24
N ASP A 33 -13.72 7.19 -1.51
CA ASP A 33 -14.68 8.21 -1.97
C ASP A 33 -16.10 7.92 -1.41
N GLU A 34 -16.47 6.65 -1.26
CA GLU A 34 -17.73 6.22 -0.65
C GLU A 34 -17.70 6.17 0.90
N GLY A 35 -16.57 6.49 1.55
CA GLY A 35 -16.41 6.44 3.01
C GLY A 35 -16.44 5.02 3.60
N LYS A 36 -16.14 3.99 2.81
CA LYS A 36 -16.14 2.59 3.23
C LYS A 36 -14.83 2.19 3.91
N TYR A 37 -14.95 1.29 4.89
CA TYR A 37 -13.81 0.58 5.46
C TYR A 37 -13.50 -0.67 4.64
N PHE A 38 -12.22 -0.93 4.38
CA PHE A 38 -11.76 -2.11 3.65
C PHE A 38 -10.49 -2.70 4.27
N VAL A 39 -10.19 -3.96 3.93
CA VAL A 39 -9.04 -4.71 4.45
C VAL A 39 -8.24 -5.30 3.31
N ILE A 40 -6.91 -5.15 3.35
CA ILE A 40 -5.97 -5.81 2.43
C ILE A 40 -5.32 -7.01 3.15
N ASN A 41 -5.89 -8.21 2.96
CA ASN A 41 -5.40 -9.44 3.60
C ASN A 41 -4.74 -10.40 2.60
N ARG A 42 -3.42 -10.64 2.77
CA ARG A 42 -2.60 -11.61 2.03
C ARG A 42 -1.41 -12.09 2.87
N ALA A 43 -0.82 -13.23 2.53
CA ALA A 43 0.39 -13.77 3.19
C ALA A 43 1.63 -12.87 3.01
N ARG A 44 2.74 -13.20 3.67
CA ARG A 44 4.00 -12.42 3.61
C ARG A 44 4.54 -12.35 2.16
N GLN A 45 5.14 -11.21 1.81
CA GLN A 45 5.71 -10.95 0.47
C GLN A 45 4.73 -10.88 -0.72
N TYR A 46 3.43 -10.69 -0.47
CA TYR A 46 2.43 -10.47 -1.55
C TYR A 46 2.30 -8.99 -1.99
N GLY A 47 3.27 -8.13 -1.68
CA GLY A 47 3.22 -6.71 -2.08
C GLY A 47 2.19 -5.85 -1.34
N LYS A 48 1.74 -6.27 -0.15
CA LYS A 48 0.79 -5.50 0.68
C LYS A 48 1.32 -4.10 1.02
N SER A 49 2.58 -4.00 1.45
CA SER A 49 3.20 -2.71 1.76
C SER A 49 3.35 -1.85 0.51
N THR A 50 3.65 -2.48 -0.64
CA THR A 50 3.73 -1.79 -1.94
C THR A 50 2.38 -1.19 -2.35
N ILE A 51 1.28 -1.93 -2.22
CA ILE A 51 -0.04 -1.38 -2.58
C ILE A 51 -0.51 -0.29 -1.61
N LEU A 52 -0.20 -0.39 -0.31
CA LEU A 52 -0.48 0.67 0.66
C LEU A 52 0.30 1.96 0.34
N TRP A 53 1.59 1.84 0.01
CA TRP A 53 2.39 2.98 -0.42
C TRP A 53 1.85 3.59 -1.71
N ALA A 54 1.57 2.77 -2.73
CA ALA A 54 1.03 3.25 -4.00
C ALA A 54 -0.36 3.92 -3.83
N LEU A 55 -1.21 3.39 -2.95
CA LEU A 55 -2.50 3.98 -2.63
C LEU A 55 -2.37 5.34 -1.94
N LYS A 56 -1.42 5.47 -1.00
CA LYS A 56 -1.09 6.77 -0.41
C LYS A 56 -0.72 7.79 -1.49
N GLU A 57 0.20 7.43 -2.39
CA GLU A 57 0.64 8.32 -3.46
C GLU A 57 -0.47 8.65 -4.46
N TYR A 58 -1.40 7.71 -4.69
CA TYR A 58 -2.55 7.91 -5.55
C TYR A 58 -3.60 8.87 -4.94
N LEU A 59 -3.83 8.77 -3.62
CA LEU A 59 -4.86 9.54 -2.93
C LEU A 59 -4.40 10.94 -2.49
N LYS A 60 -3.09 11.18 -2.35
CA LYS A 60 -2.55 12.42 -1.77
C LYS A 60 -2.97 13.71 -2.50
N GLU A 61 -3.30 13.62 -3.78
CA GLU A 61 -3.76 14.77 -4.58
C GLU A 61 -5.17 15.24 -4.18
N LYS A 62 -5.97 14.36 -3.56
CA LYS A 62 -7.35 14.64 -3.14
C LYS A 62 -7.54 14.63 -1.61
N TYR A 63 -6.70 13.88 -0.90
CA TYR A 63 -6.89 13.59 0.52
C TYR A 63 -5.61 13.78 1.33
N ILE A 64 -5.76 14.15 2.60
CA ILE A 64 -4.70 14.03 3.59
C ILE A 64 -4.62 12.56 4.02
N VAL A 65 -3.54 11.88 3.64
CA VAL A 65 -3.33 10.46 3.99
C VAL A 65 -2.46 10.34 5.24
N ILE A 66 -3.05 9.84 6.32
CA ILE A 66 -2.35 9.58 7.60
C ILE A 66 -1.94 8.11 7.64
N SER A 67 -0.64 7.84 7.76
CA SER A 67 -0.12 6.47 7.94
C SER A 67 0.03 6.16 9.43
N MET A 68 -0.57 5.07 9.89
CA MET A 68 -0.49 4.61 11.27
C MET A 68 -0.13 3.13 11.28
N SER A 69 0.75 2.72 12.20
CA SER A 69 1.14 1.33 12.40
C SER A 69 0.83 0.92 13.84
N PHE A 70 0.26 -0.27 13.97
CA PHE A 70 -0.11 -0.87 15.24
C PHE A 70 0.72 -2.12 15.55
N GLN A 71 1.71 -2.44 14.72
CA GLN A 71 2.50 -3.66 14.85
C GLN A 71 3.28 -3.74 16.17
N GLU A 72 3.57 -2.61 16.80
CA GLU A 72 4.32 -2.51 18.06
C GLU A 72 3.43 -2.19 19.28
N MET A 73 2.10 -2.15 19.13
CA MET A 73 1.19 -1.91 20.26
C MET A 73 0.99 -3.12 21.18
N SER A 74 1.62 -4.27 20.90
CA SER A 74 1.37 -5.52 21.64
C SER A 74 2.17 -5.71 22.94
N TYR A 75 2.65 -4.65 23.59
CA TYR A 75 3.35 -4.74 24.88
C TYR A 75 2.92 -3.66 25.88
N ALA A 76 1.62 -3.36 25.95
CA ALA A 76 1.10 -2.87 27.21
C ALA A 76 1.04 -4.08 28.15
N ASP A 77 2.12 -4.28 28.92
CA ASP A 77 2.13 -5.19 30.07
C ASP A 77 1.00 -4.77 31.01
N PHE A 78 -0.08 -5.54 31.03
CA PHE A 78 -1.11 -5.52 32.07
C PHE A 78 -0.84 -6.64 33.08
#